data_AF-A0A0D3BAW8-F1
#
_entry.id   AF-A0A0D3BAW8-F1
#
_cell.length_a   1.000
_cell.length_b   1.000
_cell.length_c   1.000
_cell.angle_alpha   90.00
_cell.angle_beta   90.00
_cell.angle_gamma   90.00
#
_symmetry.space_group_name_H-M   'P 1'
#
loop_
_entity.id
_entity.type
_entity.pdbx_description
1 polymer ?
#
loop_
_entity_poly.entity_id
_entity_poly.type
_entity_poly.pdbx_seq_one_letter_code
_entity_poly.pdbx_strand_id
1 'polypeptide(L)'
;MGNKLLLLPLPPLVHAYSGESTVRYLPGYQGPLPFELETGYIGVGEAEESQFFYYFIKSERTPAEDPLLIWLTGGPGCSSISAFLLENGPLAFNTESDSGNIPSLVSTTYSWSKVANIIYLDQPVGTGFSYSRNPLANIPSDTRSAKLVPEFVHKVKEEKNSNCFKCFFNVFVHRPFCGFVIVVG
;
A
#
# COMPACT_ATOMS: atom_id res chain seq x y z
N MET A 1 5.49 30.49 -53.89
CA MET A 1 6.15 29.57 -52.94
C MET A 1 5.48 29.73 -51.59
N GLY A 2 4.52 28.87 -51.27
CA GLY A 2 3.82 28.89 -49.98
C GLY A 2 4.39 27.80 -49.08
N ASN A 3 4.99 28.20 -47.95
CA ASN A 3 5.48 27.27 -46.95
C ASN A 3 4.30 26.78 -46.10
N LYS A 4 3.92 25.51 -46.26
CA LYS A 4 2.99 24.84 -45.34
C LYS A 4 3.75 24.49 -44.06
N LEU A 5 3.47 25.20 -42.98
CA LEU A 5 3.93 24.85 -41.64
C LEU A 5 3.17 23.59 -41.18
N LEU A 6 3.85 22.45 -41.12
CA LEU A 6 3.34 21.22 -40.49
C LEU A 6 3.51 21.34 -38.98
N LEU A 7 2.44 21.68 -38.27
CA LEU A 7 2.36 21.54 -36.82
C LEU A 7 2.01 20.08 -36.50
N LEU A 8 3.00 19.30 -36.09
CA LEU A 8 2.77 17.97 -35.50
C LEU A 8 2.32 18.17 -34.04
N PRO A 9 1.15 17.67 -33.63
CA PRO A 9 0.76 17.68 -32.23
C PRO A 9 1.65 16.68 -31.48
N LEU A 10 2.49 17.19 -30.58
CA LEU A 10 3.19 16.37 -29.59
C LEU A 10 2.14 15.68 -28.71
N PRO A 11 2.12 14.35 -28.58
CA PRO A 11 1.27 13.71 -27.59
C PRO A 11 1.70 14.19 -26.20
N PRO A 12 0.76 14.56 -25.31
CA PRO A 12 1.12 14.87 -23.93
C PRO A 12 1.74 13.61 -23.33
N LEU A 13 3.03 13.67 -23.05
CA LEU A 13 3.71 12.73 -22.16
C LEU A 13 3.14 12.96 -20.76
N VAL A 14 1.97 12.39 -20.48
CA VAL A 14 1.52 12.18 -19.12
C VAL A 14 2.36 11.02 -18.59
N HIS A 15 3.59 11.32 -18.19
CA HIS A 15 4.27 10.43 -17.25
C HIS A 15 3.43 10.50 -15.98
N ALA A 16 2.61 9.47 -15.75
CA ALA A 16 2.11 9.21 -14.42
C ALA A 16 3.34 9.16 -13.52
N TYR A 17 3.49 10.16 -12.65
CA TYR A 17 4.51 10.11 -11.61
C TYR A 17 4.09 8.97 -10.69
N SER A 18 4.69 7.79 -10.91
CA SER A 18 4.68 6.72 -9.93
C SER A 18 5.37 7.31 -8.70
N GLY A 19 4.57 7.76 -7.73
CA GLY A 19 5.03 8.32 -6.46
C GLY A 19 5.54 7.25 -5.51
N GLU A 20 6.18 6.22 -6.07
CA GLU A 20 6.75 5.09 -5.36
C GLU A 20 8.14 5.46 -4.83
N SER A 21 8.38 5.16 -3.56
CA SER A 21 9.65 5.38 -2.89
C SER A 21 10.07 4.15 -2.11
N THR A 22 11.27 3.64 -2.39
CA THR A 22 11.87 2.57 -1.59
C THR A 22 12.39 3.13 -0.28
N VAL A 23 11.91 2.59 0.83
CA VAL A 23 12.34 2.94 2.19
C VAL A 23 13.45 1.99 2.61
N ARG A 24 14.66 2.52 2.81
CA ARG A 24 15.82 1.73 3.27
C ARG A 24 16.08 1.84 4.77
N TYR A 25 15.64 2.93 5.39
CA TYR A 25 15.89 3.24 6.79
C TYR A 25 14.62 3.79 7.42
N LEU A 26 14.33 3.35 8.65
CA LEU A 26 13.23 3.87 9.46
C LEU A 26 13.77 4.40 10.78
N PRO A 27 13.29 5.57 11.25
CA PRO A 27 13.57 6.02 12.60
C PRO A 27 13.20 4.94 13.62
N GLY A 28 14.09 4.70 14.60
CA GLY A 28 13.88 3.68 15.62
C GLY A 28 14.42 2.29 15.26
N TYR A 29 14.66 1.99 13.98
CA TYR A 29 15.31 0.75 13.55
C TYR A 29 16.83 0.93 13.42
N GLN A 30 17.61 -0.02 13.94
CA GLN A 30 19.07 0.05 13.87
C GLN A 30 19.58 -0.52 12.54
N GLY A 31 20.13 0.35 11.68
CA GLY A 31 20.71 -0.04 10.39
C GLY A 31 19.69 -0.06 9.24
N PRO A 32 20.06 -0.60 8.07
CA PRO A 32 19.14 -0.75 6.95
C PRO A 32 18.07 -1.82 7.25
N LEU A 33 16.88 -1.64 6.68
CA LEU A 33 15.81 -2.64 6.78
C LEU A 33 16.26 -3.97 6.13
N PRO A 34 15.99 -5.13 6.76
CA PRO A 34 16.36 -6.44 6.22
C PRO A 34 15.36 -6.98 5.18
N PHE A 35 14.37 -6.18 4.81
CA PHE A 35 13.33 -6.49 3.82
C PHE A 35 13.12 -5.28 2.91
N GLU A 36 12.53 -5.52 1.74
CA GLU A 36 12.19 -4.47 0.79
C GLU A 36 10.83 -3.84 1.16
N LEU A 37 10.86 -2.56 1.50
CA LEU A 37 9.69 -1.74 1.76
C LEU A 37 9.60 -0.64 0.69
N GLU A 38 8.47 -0.60 0.01
CA GLU A 38 8.08 0.45 -0.93
C GLU A 38 6.86 1.17 -0.37
N THR A 39 6.80 2.48 -0.50
CA THR A 39 5.59 3.25 -0.19
C THR A 39 5.20 4.09 -1.39
N GLY A 40 3.91 4.39 -1.52
CA GLY A 40 3.45 5.22 -2.62
C GLY A 40 1.97 5.50 -2.58
N TYR A 41 1.50 6.13 -3.65
CA TYR A 41 0.09 6.48 -3.82
C TYR A 41 -0.46 5.86 -5.10
N ILE A 42 -1.69 5.36 -5.03
CA ILE A 42 -2.50 5.02 -6.20
C ILE A 42 -3.73 5.92 -6.20
N GLY A 43 -3.93 6.63 -7.31
CA GLY A 43 -5.14 7.40 -7.54
C GLY A 43 -6.31 6.49 -7.91
N VAL A 44 -7.45 6.63 -7.25
CA VAL A 44 -8.69 5.90 -7.55
C VAL A 44 -9.90 6.83 -7.61
N GLY A 45 -10.92 6.42 -8.35
CA GLY A 45 -12.05 7.26 -8.73
C GLY A 45 -11.91 7.79 -10.15
N GLU A 46 -13.02 8.29 -10.71
CA GLU A 46 -13.09 8.69 -12.12
C GLU A 46 -12.12 9.81 -12.47
N ALA A 47 -11.89 10.74 -11.54
CA ALA A 47 -10.90 11.80 -11.67
C ALA A 47 -9.64 11.50 -10.83
N GLU A 48 -9.49 10.25 -10.38
CA GLU A 48 -8.48 9.82 -9.41
C GLU A 48 -8.48 10.73 -8.16
N GLU A 49 -9.66 11.19 -7.75
CA GLU A 49 -9.81 12.18 -6.70
C GLU A 49 -9.43 11.65 -5.32
N SER A 50 -9.43 10.32 -5.14
CA SER A 50 -8.93 9.64 -3.94
C SER A 50 -7.51 9.17 -4.18
N GLN A 51 -6.58 9.56 -3.33
CA GLN A 51 -5.18 9.14 -3.38
C GLN A 51 -4.93 8.20 -2.21
N PHE A 52 -4.91 6.89 -2.47
CA PHE A 52 -4.68 5.88 -1.44
C PHE A 52 -3.18 5.63 -1.27
N PHE A 53 -2.70 5.84 -0.05
CA PHE A 53 -1.36 5.53 0.36
C PHE A 53 -1.23 4.05 0.72
N TYR A 54 -0.08 3.47 0.38
CA TYR A 54 0.21 2.08 0.69
C TYR A 54 1.63 1.88 1.22
N TYR A 55 1.79 0.83 2.02
CA TYR A 55 3.08 0.23 2.38
C TYR A 55 3.14 -1.14 1.72
N PHE A 56 4.09 -1.36 0.81
CA PHE A 56 4.29 -2.61 0.12
C PHE A 56 5.57 -3.29 0.60
N ILE A 57 5.42 -4.52 1.09
CA ILE A 57 6.53 -5.36 1.52
C ILE A 57 6.61 -6.55 0.58
N LYS A 58 7.78 -6.77 -0.02
CA LYS A 58 8.01 -7.96 -0.81
C LYS A 58 8.22 -9.18 0.08
N SER A 59 7.82 -10.34 -0.43
CA SER A 59 8.06 -11.59 0.28
C SER A 59 9.55 -11.79 0.56
N GLU A 60 9.89 -12.24 1.74
CA GLU A 60 11.27 -12.58 2.11
C GLU A 60 11.70 -13.96 1.55
N ARG A 61 10.77 -14.73 0.97
CA ARG A 61 11.05 -16.04 0.37
C ARG A 61 11.27 -15.94 -1.14
N THR A 62 10.21 -15.81 -1.93
CA THR A 62 10.30 -15.74 -3.40
C THR A 62 9.23 -14.77 -3.91
N PRO A 63 9.50 -13.44 -3.89
CA PRO A 63 8.53 -12.41 -4.26
C PRO A 63 7.81 -12.64 -5.59
N ALA A 64 8.49 -13.25 -6.56
CA ALA A 64 7.96 -13.50 -7.90
C ALA A 64 7.06 -14.74 -8.02
N GLU A 65 6.97 -15.56 -6.97
CA GLU A 65 6.12 -16.76 -6.90
C GLU A 65 5.09 -16.71 -5.76
N ASP A 66 5.38 -15.89 -4.74
CA ASP A 66 4.57 -15.78 -3.54
C ASP A 66 3.32 -14.90 -3.78
N PRO A 67 2.19 -15.22 -3.12
CA PRO A 67 0.94 -14.51 -3.33
C PRO A 67 1.05 -13.04 -2.92
N LEU A 68 0.19 -12.19 -3.49
CA LEU A 68 -0.01 -10.82 -3.01
C LEU A 68 -1.18 -10.79 -2.04
N LEU A 69 -0.97 -10.17 -0.88
CA LEU A 69 -1.99 -9.91 0.12
C LEU A 69 -2.22 -8.42 0.19
N ILE A 70 -3.48 -8.00 0.23
CA ILE A 70 -3.88 -6.63 0.57
C ILE A 70 -4.51 -6.69 1.96
N TRP A 71 -3.87 -6.02 2.91
CA TRP A 71 -4.34 -5.86 4.27
C TRP A 71 -5.11 -4.54 4.41
N LEU A 72 -6.31 -4.63 4.96
CA LEU A 72 -7.18 -3.50 5.28
C LEU A 72 -7.44 -3.46 6.78
N THR A 73 -6.88 -2.49 7.48
CA THR A 73 -7.26 -2.25 8.88
C THR A 73 -8.67 -1.64 8.96
N GLY A 74 -9.46 -2.09 9.94
CA GLY A 74 -10.85 -1.67 10.14
C GLY A 74 -11.00 -0.33 10.86
N GLY A 75 -12.03 -0.21 11.72
CA GLY A 75 -12.31 1.00 12.49
C GLY A 75 -13.77 1.44 12.37
N PRO A 76 -14.13 2.28 11.38
CA PRO A 76 -13.41 2.71 10.16
C PRO A 76 -12.35 3.82 10.37
N GLY A 77 -11.39 3.93 9.44
CA GLY A 77 -10.42 5.03 9.38
C GLY A 77 -9.12 4.81 10.16
N CYS A 78 -8.90 3.61 10.70
CA CYS A 78 -7.62 3.27 11.33
C CYS A 78 -6.58 2.94 10.25
N SER A 79 -5.37 3.49 10.38
CA SER A 79 -4.30 3.26 9.42
C SER A 79 -3.77 1.82 9.48
N SER A 80 -3.46 1.26 8.31
CA SER A 80 -2.87 -0.06 8.18
C SER A 80 -1.40 -0.11 8.61
N ILE A 81 -0.78 1.04 8.95
CA ILE A 81 0.51 1.06 9.65
C ILE A 81 0.44 0.37 11.02
N SER A 82 -0.75 0.34 11.64
CA SER A 82 -0.96 -0.39 12.89
C SER A 82 -0.68 -1.88 12.72
N ALA A 83 -1.23 -2.50 11.67
CA ALA A 83 -0.97 -3.91 11.37
C ALA A 83 0.48 -4.17 10.98
N PHE A 84 1.10 -3.22 10.26
CA PHE A 84 2.52 -3.26 9.91
C PHE A 84 3.45 -3.28 11.15
N LEU A 85 3.09 -2.61 12.25
CA LEU A 85 3.92 -2.52 13.46
C LEU A 85 3.49 -3.42 14.62
N LEU A 86 2.23 -3.81 14.68
CA LEU A 86 1.61 -4.42 15.88
C LEU A 86 0.97 -5.79 15.62
N GLU A 87 0.73 -6.16 14.36
CA GLU A 87 0.00 -7.38 14.03
C GLU A 87 0.90 -8.36 13.28
N ASN A 88 1.04 -8.20 11.96
CA ASN A 88 1.65 -9.19 11.07
C ASN A 88 2.76 -8.65 10.16
N GLY A 89 3.14 -7.39 10.31
CA GLY A 89 4.29 -6.82 9.61
C GLY A 89 5.65 -7.32 10.14
N PRO A 90 6.75 -6.96 9.46
CA PRO A 90 8.09 -7.46 9.76
C PRO A 90 8.79 -6.73 10.91
N LEU A 91 8.16 -5.69 11.46
CA LEU A 91 8.68 -4.90 12.57
C LEU A 91 7.76 -4.98 13.78
N ALA A 92 8.35 -4.84 14.96
CA ALA A 92 7.65 -4.67 16.22
C ALA A 92 8.36 -3.59 17.06
N PHE A 93 7.63 -2.99 18.00
CA PHE A 93 8.24 -2.11 18.99
C PHE A 93 9.08 -2.91 19.98
N ASN A 94 10.27 -2.40 20.28
CA ASN A 94 11.07 -2.90 21.39
C ASN A 94 10.56 -2.29 22.70
N THR A 95 9.81 -3.08 23.47
CA THR A 95 9.22 -2.64 24.74
C THR A 95 10.21 -2.65 25.90
N GLU A 96 11.40 -3.23 25.74
CA GLU A 96 12.41 -3.28 26.81
C GLU A 96 13.32 -2.05 26.82
N SER A 97 13.44 -1.36 25.69
CA SER A 97 14.27 -0.17 25.53
C SER A 97 13.42 1.08 25.31
N ASP A 98 12.61 1.46 26.29
CA ASP A 98 11.91 2.74 26.24
C ASP A 98 12.77 3.84 26.89
N SER A 99 13.47 4.59 26.03
CA SER A 99 14.27 5.75 26.47
C SER A 99 13.44 7.04 26.57
N GLY A 100 12.11 6.98 26.35
CA GLY A 100 11.23 8.14 26.30
C GLY A 100 11.39 9.02 25.05
N ASN A 101 12.15 8.55 24.05
CA ASN A 101 12.40 9.21 22.77
C ASN A 101 11.69 8.46 21.63
N ILE A 102 12.23 8.50 20.41
CA ILE A 102 11.70 7.74 19.26
C ILE A 102 11.61 6.26 19.65
N PRO A 103 10.42 5.62 19.54
CA PRO A 103 10.26 4.21 19.85
C PRO A 103 11.23 3.35 19.04
N SER A 104 11.93 2.44 19.71
CA SER A 104 12.83 1.52 19.02
C SER A 104 12.04 0.42 18.31
N LEU A 105 12.47 0.07 17.11
CA LEU A 105 11.89 -0.96 16.27
C LEU A 105 12.88 -2.13 16.13
N VAL A 106 12.35 -3.34 16.17
CA VAL A 106 13.10 -4.59 15.99
C VAL A 106 12.39 -5.48 14.97
N SER A 107 13.14 -6.35 14.30
CA SER A 107 12.56 -7.32 13.38
C SER A 107 11.85 -8.44 14.12
N THR A 108 10.76 -8.95 13.55
CA THR A 108 10.02 -10.11 14.08
C THR A 108 10.14 -11.32 13.15
N THR A 109 10.12 -12.53 13.72
CA THR A 109 10.10 -13.79 12.98
C THR A 109 8.68 -14.23 12.59
N TYR A 110 7.65 -13.59 13.14
CA TYR A 110 6.23 -13.97 12.95
C TYR A 110 5.54 -13.25 11.79
N SER A 111 6.29 -12.47 11.00
CA SER A 111 5.69 -11.70 9.92
C SER A 111 5.13 -12.56 8.80
N TRP A 112 4.02 -12.12 8.23
CA TRP A 112 3.46 -12.75 7.05
C TRP A 112 4.30 -12.49 5.78
N SER A 113 5.17 -11.48 5.79
CA SER A 113 6.11 -11.25 4.67
C SER A 113 7.07 -12.41 4.46
N LYS A 114 7.18 -13.36 5.40
CA LYS A 114 7.99 -14.57 5.23
C LYS A 114 7.53 -15.47 4.08
N VAL A 115 6.27 -15.35 3.65
CA VAL A 115 5.67 -16.23 2.62
C VAL A 115 4.76 -15.51 1.63
N ALA A 116 4.66 -14.19 1.69
CA ALA A 116 3.75 -13.40 0.87
C ALA A 116 4.27 -11.99 0.63
N ASN A 117 3.93 -11.43 -0.53
CA ASN A 117 4.01 -10.00 -0.76
C ASN A 117 2.79 -9.34 -0.09
N ILE A 118 2.96 -8.23 0.62
CA ILE A 118 1.87 -7.62 1.40
C ILE A 118 1.79 -6.13 1.13
N ILE A 119 0.61 -5.66 0.75
CA ILE A 119 0.22 -4.25 0.70
C ILE A 119 -0.63 -3.95 1.93
N TYR A 120 -0.16 -3.07 2.79
CA TYR A 120 -0.96 -2.44 3.84
C TYR A 120 -1.57 -1.15 3.28
N LEU A 121 -2.89 -1.13 3.14
CA LEU A 121 -3.59 -0.04 2.45
C LEU A 121 -4.25 0.90 3.45
N ASP A 122 -3.96 2.19 3.37
CA ASP A 122 -4.70 3.20 4.11
C ASP A 122 -5.97 3.57 3.34
N GLN A 123 -7.13 3.11 3.81
CA GLN A 123 -8.43 3.44 3.25
C GLN A 123 -9.48 3.55 4.37
N PRO A 124 -10.52 4.39 4.21
CA PRO A 124 -10.80 5.29 3.09
C PRO A 124 -9.92 6.56 3.11
N VAL A 125 -10.16 7.51 2.20
CA VAL A 125 -9.49 8.83 2.22
C VAL A 125 -9.62 9.49 3.60
N GLY A 126 -8.55 10.12 4.07
CA GLY A 126 -8.42 10.65 5.43
C GLY A 126 -7.82 9.66 6.44
N THR A 127 -7.63 8.39 6.05
CA THR A 127 -6.94 7.38 6.86
C THR A 127 -5.43 7.49 6.65
N GLY A 128 -4.66 7.54 7.73
CA GLY A 128 -3.19 7.58 7.68
C GLY A 128 -2.67 8.67 6.75
N PHE A 129 -1.98 8.30 5.68
CA PHE A 129 -1.48 9.25 4.67
C PHE A 129 -2.37 9.41 3.44
N SER A 130 -3.47 8.66 3.33
CA SER A 130 -4.41 8.76 2.21
C SER A 130 -5.20 10.04 2.25
N TYR A 131 -5.33 10.71 1.10
CA TYR A 131 -5.98 12.02 1.00
C TYR A 131 -6.92 12.12 -0.20
N SER A 132 -7.76 13.15 -0.20
CA SER A 132 -8.61 13.48 -1.34
C SER A 132 -8.13 14.77 -2.00
N ARG A 133 -8.08 14.79 -3.33
CA ARG A 133 -7.87 16.01 -4.13
C ARG A 133 -9.10 16.92 -4.14
N ASN A 134 -10.26 16.40 -3.74
CA ASN A 134 -11.49 17.16 -3.53
C ASN A 134 -12.15 16.77 -2.19
N PRO A 135 -11.68 17.32 -1.06
CA PRO A 135 -12.11 16.88 0.27
C PRO A 135 -13.61 17.08 0.55
N LEU A 136 -14.20 18.16 0.03
CA LEU A 136 -15.59 18.52 0.30
C LEU A 136 -16.60 17.58 -0.38
N ALA A 137 -16.24 17.01 -1.54
CA ALA A 137 -17.09 16.08 -2.28
C ALA A 137 -16.78 14.59 -2.00
N ASN A 138 -15.65 14.31 -1.33
CA ASN A 138 -15.15 12.96 -1.13
C ASN A 138 -15.36 12.46 0.30
N ILE A 139 -16.64 12.42 0.70
CA ILE A 139 -17.06 11.88 2.00
C ILE A 139 -16.97 10.34 1.93
N PRO A 140 -16.21 9.70 2.85
CA PRO A 140 -16.14 8.24 2.93
C PRO A 140 -17.50 7.60 3.22
N SER A 141 -17.75 6.45 2.60
CA SER A 141 -18.90 5.59 2.89
C SER A 141 -18.58 4.15 2.48
N ASP A 142 -19.29 3.18 3.07
CA ASP A 142 -19.09 1.76 2.74
C ASP A 142 -19.26 1.50 1.23
N THR A 143 -20.28 2.11 0.61
CA THR A 143 -20.51 2.01 -0.84
C THR A 143 -19.33 2.54 -1.65
N ARG A 144 -18.70 3.64 -1.22
CA ARG A 144 -17.52 4.18 -1.91
C ARG A 144 -16.31 3.29 -1.67
N SER A 145 -16.04 2.85 -0.45
CA SER A 145 -14.91 1.96 -0.16
C SER A 145 -15.02 0.64 -0.92
N ALA A 146 -16.22 0.03 -0.98
CA ALA A 146 -16.49 -1.18 -1.75
C ALA A 146 -16.32 -0.99 -3.27
N LYS A 147 -16.44 0.24 -3.79
CA LYS A 147 -16.17 0.56 -5.20
C LYS A 147 -14.69 0.85 -5.45
N LEU A 148 -14.05 1.63 -4.58
CA LEU A 148 -12.70 2.18 -4.80
C LEU A 148 -11.58 1.20 -4.43
N VAL A 149 -11.77 0.34 -3.42
CA VAL A 149 -10.74 -0.66 -3.06
C VAL A 149 -10.51 -1.67 -4.19
N PRO A 150 -11.54 -2.25 -4.85
CA PRO A 150 -11.32 -3.08 -6.02
C PRO A 150 -10.61 -2.38 -7.18
N GLU A 151 -10.89 -1.09 -7.40
CA GLU A 151 -10.18 -0.27 -8.40
C GLU A 151 -8.69 -0.15 -8.05
N PHE A 152 -8.37 0.12 -6.78
CA PHE A 152 -6.99 0.11 -6.28
C PHE A 152 -6.30 -1.23 -6.57
N VAL A 153 -6.96 -2.35 -6.26
CA VAL A 153 -6.41 -3.71 -6.48
C VAL A 153 -6.08 -3.93 -7.96
N HIS A 154 -6.96 -3.48 -8.87
CA HIS A 154 -6.72 -3.60 -10.30
C HIS A 154 -5.49 -2.80 -10.74
N LYS A 155 -5.43 -1.51 -10.37
CA LYS A 155 -4.31 -0.63 -10.75
C LYS A 155 -2.97 -1.12 -10.19
N VAL A 156 -2.93 -1.53 -8.93
CA VAL A 156 -1.67 -2.00 -8.33
C VAL A 156 -1.19 -3.31 -8.93
N LYS A 157 -2.11 -4.19 -9.37
CA LYS A 157 -1.75 -5.41 -10.10
C LYS A 157 -1.10 -5.10 -11.45
N GLU A 158 -1.60 -4.10 -12.16
CA GLU A 158 -1.02 -3.63 -13.42
C GLU A 158 0.36 -2.98 -13.20
N GLU A 159 0.47 -2.09 -12.22
CA GLU A 159 1.73 -1.37 -11.94
C GLU A 159 2.86 -2.30 -11.48
N LYS A 160 2.56 -3.27 -10.61
CA LYS A 160 3.56 -4.24 -10.12
C LYS A 160 3.84 -5.38 -11.13
N ASN A 161 3.25 -5.30 -12.34
CA ASN A 161 3.46 -6.09 -13.57
C ASN A 161 4.23 -7.41 -13.38
N SER A 162 3.66 -8.32 -12.60
CA SER A 162 4.27 -9.62 -12.33
C SER A 162 3.30 -10.71 -12.80
N ASN A 163 3.81 -11.65 -13.62
CA ASN A 163 3.14 -12.90 -14.01
C ASN A 163 2.77 -13.83 -12.83
N CYS A 164 2.87 -13.32 -11.60
CA CYS A 164 2.88 -14.00 -10.31
C CYS A 164 1.49 -14.20 -9.71
N PHE A 165 0.45 -13.51 -10.20
CA PHE A 165 -0.80 -13.42 -9.47
C PHE A 165 -1.94 -14.31 -10.07
N LYS A 166 -1.97 -15.60 -9.69
CA LYS A 166 -3.10 -16.55 -9.83
C LYS A 166 -4.20 -16.39 -8.76
N CYS A 167 -5.30 -15.73 -9.12
CA CYS A 167 -6.36 -15.28 -8.21
C CYS A 167 -7.11 -16.39 -7.45
N PHE A 168 -7.12 -16.31 -6.12
CA PHE A 168 -8.17 -16.88 -5.26
C PHE A 168 -8.65 -15.81 -4.29
N PHE A 169 -9.91 -15.37 -4.43
CA PHE A 169 -10.57 -14.55 -3.43
C PHE A 169 -10.93 -15.43 -2.23
N ASN A 170 -10.11 -15.39 -1.17
CA ASN A 170 -10.53 -15.85 0.14
C ASN A 170 -10.43 -14.70 1.13
N VAL A 171 -11.56 -14.39 1.75
CA VAL A 171 -11.67 -13.47 2.87
C VAL A 171 -11.31 -14.25 4.13
N PHE A 172 -10.15 -13.97 4.72
CA PHE A 172 -9.79 -14.51 6.04
C PHE A 172 -9.99 -13.45 7.11
N VAL A 173 -10.97 -13.67 8.00
CA VAL A 173 -11.07 -12.97 9.28
C VAL A 173 -10.50 -13.91 10.34
N HIS A 174 -9.21 -13.79 10.64
CA HIS A 174 -8.61 -14.56 11.74
C HIS A 174 -8.68 -13.72 13.02
N ARG A 175 -9.65 -14.01 13.90
CA ARG A 175 -9.69 -13.47 15.27
C ARG A 175 -8.40 -13.93 15.96
N PRO A 176 -7.45 -13.03 16.26
CA PRO A 176 -7.65 -11.88 17.14
C PRO A 176 -7.32 -10.49 16.53
N PHE A 177 -7.15 -10.38 15.21
CA PHE A 177 -6.63 -9.17 14.56
C PHE A 177 -7.73 -8.24 14.04
N CYS A 178 -7.50 -6.91 14.06
CA CYS A 178 -8.48 -5.87 13.69
C CYS A 178 -8.47 -5.55 12.18
N GLY A 179 -8.15 -6.55 11.35
CA GLY A 179 -7.94 -6.38 9.91
C GLY A 179 -8.74 -7.36 9.05
N PHE A 180 -9.01 -6.92 7.83
CA PHE A 180 -9.55 -7.70 6.73
C PHE A 180 -8.45 -7.97 5.72
N VAL A 181 -8.35 -9.21 5.25
CA VAL A 181 -7.31 -9.62 4.28
C VAL A 181 -7.96 -9.97 2.96
N ILE A 182 -7.52 -9.32 1.89
CA ILE A 182 -7.82 -9.68 0.51
C ILE A 182 -6.58 -10.40 -0.03
N VAL A 183 -6.71 -11.69 -0.31
CA VAL A 183 -5.68 -12.43 -1.05
C VAL A 183 -5.84 -12.10 -2.53
N VAL A 184 -4.89 -11.34 -3.08
CA VAL A 184 -4.76 -11.11 -4.52
C VAL A 184 -3.89 -12.22 -5.05
N GLY A 185 -4.57 -13.33 -5.30
CA GLY A 185 -3.93 -14.49 -5.87
C GLY A 185 -3.31 -14.13 -7.19
#